data_AF-A0A662Q1N2-F1
#
_entry.id   AF-A0A662Q1N2-F1
#
_cell.length_a   1.000
_cell.length_b   1.000
_cell.length_c   1.000
_cell.angle_alpha   90.00
_cell.angle_beta   90.00
_cell.angle_gamma   90.00
#
_symmetry.space_group_name_H-M   'P 1'
#
loop_
_entity.id
_entity.type
_entity.pdbx_description
1 polymer ?
#
loop_
_entity_poly.entity_id
_entity_poly.type
_entity_poly.pdbx_seq_one_letter_code
_entity_poly.pdbx_strand_id
1 'polypeptide(L)'
;STWEIDEEGYLVGSLEMPLAVGIVGGATRTNPLARIAIKILGVKTAQELAEVIGAVGLVQNLAALRALAAEGIQAGHMSLHAKNIAVMAGAVGDEIDLVAERMVREKIIRVDKAKEILEEIRKTGKSSKAT
;
A
#
# COMPACT_ATOMS: atom_id res chain seq x y z
N SER A 1 -8.36 15.70 -7.12
CA SER A 1 -8.82 15.90 -5.74
C SER A 1 -7.83 16.79 -5.03
N THR A 2 -8.30 17.51 -4.01
CA THR A 2 -7.48 18.30 -3.10
C THR A 2 -7.74 17.81 -1.68
N TRP A 3 -6.70 17.79 -0.85
CA TRP A 3 -6.78 17.41 0.56
C TRP A 3 -6.15 18.50 1.40
N GLU A 4 -6.86 18.92 2.44
CA GLU A 4 -6.45 20.00 3.35
C GLU A 4 -6.87 19.68 4.79
N ILE A 5 -6.30 20.41 5.75
CA ILE A 5 -6.71 20.37 7.16
C ILE A 5 -7.52 21.65 7.42
N ASP A 6 -8.73 21.50 7.93
CA ASP A 6 -9.57 22.66 8.27
C ASP A 6 -9.18 23.32 9.60
N GLU A 7 -9.90 24.39 9.98
CA GLU A 7 -9.64 25.15 11.21
C GLU A 7 -9.83 24.31 12.49
N GLU A 8 -10.64 23.25 12.43
CA GLU A 8 -10.90 22.34 13.55
C GLU A 8 -9.91 21.16 13.59
N GLY A 9 -9.04 21.03 12.58
CA GLY A 9 -8.02 20.00 12.50
C GLY A 9 -8.46 18.72 11.78
N TYR A 10 -9.61 18.72 11.09
CA TYR A 10 -10.07 17.57 10.33
C TYR A 10 -9.49 17.54 8.91
N LEU A 11 -9.22 16.32 8.42
CA LEU A 11 -8.83 16.10 7.04
C LEU A 11 -10.05 16.24 6.12
N VAL A 12 -10.04 17.25 5.27
CA VAL A 12 -11.10 17.55 4.30
C VAL A 12 -10.62 17.21 2.89
N GLY A 13 -11.45 16.45 2.16
CA GLY A 13 -11.19 16.05 0.79
C GLY A 13 -12.22 16.63 -0.17
N SER A 14 -11.77 17.18 -1.29
CA SER A 14 -12.62 17.68 -2.35
C SER A 14 -12.25 17.07 -3.70
N LEU A 15 -13.26 16.81 -4.53
CA LEU A 15 -13.08 16.33 -5.90
C LEU A 15 -14.07 17.02 -6.82
N GLU A 16 -13.53 17.70 -7.83
CA GLU A 16 -14.29 18.24 -8.95
C GLU A 16 -13.78 17.59 -10.23
N MET A 17 -14.69 17.10 -11.06
CA MET A 17 -14.37 16.58 -12.39
C MET A 17 -15.60 16.54 -13.29
N PRO A 18 -15.44 16.72 -14.61
CA PRO A 18 -16.54 16.54 -15.55
C PRO A 18 -16.91 15.05 -15.66
N LEU A 19 -18.19 14.72 -15.45
CA LEU A 19 -18.72 13.36 -15.58
C LEU A 19 -19.89 13.33 -16.55
N ALA A 20 -19.67 12.75 -17.74
CA ALA A 20 -20.71 12.46 -18.69
C ALA A 20 -21.28 11.06 -18.42
N VAL A 21 -22.32 10.99 -17.58
CA VAL A 21 -22.99 9.74 -17.21
C VAL A 21 -24.49 9.83 -17.49
N GLY A 22 -25.13 8.67 -17.63
CA GLY A 22 -26.56 8.60 -17.91
C GLY A 22 -27.19 7.35 -17.34
N ILE A 23 -28.43 7.48 -16.84
CA ILE A 23 -29.22 6.38 -16.28
C ILE A 23 -30.31 5.88 -17.24
N VAL A 24 -30.49 6.55 -18.40
CA VAL A 24 -31.46 6.18 -19.44
C VAL A 24 -30.76 6.02 -20.78
N GLY A 25 -30.80 4.82 -21.35
CA GLY A 25 -30.37 4.54 -22.72
C GLY A 25 -28.97 3.92 -22.87
N GLY A 26 -28.63 3.48 -24.08
CA GLY A 26 -27.38 2.77 -24.35
C GLY A 26 -27.24 1.48 -23.51
N ALA A 27 -26.04 1.26 -22.98
CA ALA A 27 -25.72 0.07 -22.18
C ALA A 27 -26.55 -0.05 -20.89
N THR A 28 -27.01 1.06 -20.29
CA THR A 28 -27.85 1.02 -19.09
C THR A 28 -29.26 0.49 -19.38
N ARG A 29 -29.67 0.43 -20.66
CA ARG A 29 -30.92 -0.21 -21.09
C ARG A 29 -30.70 -1.63 -21.62
N THR A 30 -29.62 -1.86 -22.37
CA THR A 30 -29.39 -3.13 -23.06
C THR A 30 -28.68 -4.17 -22.21
N ASN A 31 -27.89 -3.76 -21.21
CA ASN A 31 -27.20 -4.67 -20.30
C ASN A 31 -28.06 -4.94 -19.03
N PRO A 32 -28.51 -6.18 -18.80
CA PRO A 32 -29.29 -6.52 -17.60
C PRO A 32 -28.58 -6.25 -16.28
N LEU A 33 -27.25 -6.46 -16.21
CA LEU A 33 -26.47 -6.19 -14.99
C LEU A 33 -26.38 -4.69 -14.70
N ALA A 34 -26.24 -3.85 -15.72
CA ALA A 34 -26.22 -2.40 -15.55
C ALA A 34 -27.55 -1.89 -14.96
N ARG A 35 -28.69 -2.44 -15.43
CA ARG A 35 -30.01 -2.12 -14.88
C ARG A 35 -30.15 -2.54 -13.41
N ILE A 36 -29.66 -3.74 -13.07
CA ILE A 36 -29.67 -4.22 -11.68
C ILE A 36 -28.80 -3.33 -10.79
N ALA A 37 -27.61 -2.95 -11.24
CA ALA A 37 -26.71 -2.09 -10.50
C ALA A 37 -27.34 -0.71 -10.20
N ILE A 38 -27.95 -0.07 -11.19
CA ILE A 38 -28.67 1.21 -11.00
C ILE A 38 -29.85 1.03 -10.04
N LYS A 39 -30.59 -0.09 -10.13
CA LYS A 39 -31.70 -0.39 -9.22
C LYS A 39 -31.24 -0.60 -7.78
N ILE A 40 -30.12 -1.30 -7.57
CA ILE A 40 -29.50 -1.48 -6.24
C ILE A 40 -29.07 -0.14 -5.67
N LEU A 41 -28.45 0.70 -6.50
CA LEU A 41 -27.97 2.02 -6.09
C LEU A 41 -29.12 2.98 -5.77
N GLY A 42 -30.29 2.80 -6.39
CA GLY A 42 -31.50 3.57 -6.07
C GLY A 42 -31.51 5.00 -6.61
N VAL A 43 -30.54 5.36 -7.46
CA VAL A 43 -30.44 6.69 -8.07
C VAL A 43 -31.55 6.93 -9.08
N LYS A 44 -32.10 8.13 -9.06
CA LYS A 44 -33.24 8.58 -9.87
C LYS A 44 -32.82 9.52 -10.98
N THR A 45 -31.63 10.13 -10.88
CA THR A 45 -31.11 11.07 -11.87
C THR A 45 -29.67 10.72 -12.27
N ALA A 46 -29.25 11.19 -13.45
CA ALA A 46 -27.85 11.07 -13.88
C ALA A 46 -26.90 11.88 -12.97
N GLN A 47 -27.41 12.98 -12.40
CA GLN A 47 -26.69 13.81 -11.44
C GLN A 47 -26.39 13.04 -10.14
N GLU A 48 -27.39 12.36 -9.57
CA GLU A 48 -27.18 11.50 -8.39
C GLU A 48 -26.15 10.39 -8.66
N LEU A 49 -26.19 9.79 -9.86
CA LEU A 49 -25.17 8.81 -10.26
C LEU A 49 -23.78 9.44 -10.33
N ALA A 50 -23.65 10.65 -10.89
CA ALA A 50 -22.39 11.37 -10.99
C ALA A 50 -21.83 11.70 -9.60
N GLU A 51 -22.68 12.14 -8.66
CA GLU A 51 -22.31 12.42 -7.27
C GLU A 51 -21.81 11.18 -6.55
N VAL A 52 -22.51 10.03 -6.71
CA VAL A 52 -22.04 8.75 -6.17
C VAL A 52 -20.67 8.38 -6.74
N ILE A 53 -20.49 8.48 -8.06
CA ILE A 53 -19.21 8.17 -8.72
C ILE A 53 -18.10 9.09 -8.19
N GLY A 54 -18.37 10.39 -8.05
CA GLY A 54 -17.44 11.35 -7.48
C GLY A 54 -17.05 11.01 -6.05
N ALA A 55 -18.04 10.70 -5.19
CA ALA A 55 -17.80 10.29 -3.80
C ALA A 55 -16.96 9.01 -3.71
N VAL A 56 -17.28 8.00 -4.53
CA VAL A 56 -16.49 6.76 -4.61
C VAL A 56 -15.05 7.05 -5.06
N GLY A 57 -14.88 7.90 -6.08
CA GLY A 57 -13.57 8.32 -6.57
C GLY A 57 -12.73 9.02 -5.48
N LEU A 58 -13.35 9.91 -4.70
CA LEU A 58 -12.70 10.61 -3.59
C LEU A 58 -12.28 9.63 -2.48
N VAL A 59 -13.15 8.70 -2.09
CA VAL A 59 -12.84 7.67 -1.08
C VAL A 59 -11.74 6.73 -1.57
N GLN A 60 -11.76 6.33 -2.85
CA GLN A 60 -10.71 5.50 -3.44
C GLN A 60 -9.36 6.22 -3.44
N ASN A 61 -9.36 7.53 -3.75
CA ASN A 61 -8.17 8.36 -3.65
C ASN A 61 -7.65 8.46 -2.21
N LEU A 62 -8.53 8.68 -1.22
CA LEU A 62 -8.15 8.68 0.19
C LEU A 62 -7.51 7.36 0.62
N ALA A 63 -8.12 6.23 0.25
CA ALA A 63 -7.60 4.91 0.58
C ALA A 63 -6.20 4.68 0.00
N ALA A 64 -5.97 5.12 -1.24
CA ALA A 64 -4.66 5.05 -1.88
C ALA A 64 -3.62 5.93 -1.16
N LEU A 65 -3.96 7.18 -0.85
CA LEU A 65 -3.08 8.08 -0.10
C LEU A 65 -2.75 7.52 1.28
N ARG A 66 -3.76 7.04 2.00
CA ARG A 66 -3.58 6.39 3.30
C ARG A 66 -2.68 5.18 3.21
N ALA A 67 -2.84 4.34 2.18
CA ALA A 67 -2.00 3.17 1.99
C ALA A 67 -0.54 3.56 1.71
N LEU A 68 -0.31 4.57 0.87
CA LEU A 68 1.04 5.08 0.55
C LEU A 68 1.71 5.77 1.73
N ALA A 69 0.93 6.50 2.54
CA ALA A 69 1.42 7.19 3.73
C ALA A 69 1.53 6.29 4.96
N ALA A 70 0.84 5.14 4.98
CA ALA A 70 0.88 4.22 6.10
C ALA A 70 2.21 3.45 6.15
N GLU A 71 2.73 3.28 7.37
CA GLU A 71 3.95 2.54 7.63
C GLU A 71 3.90 1.09 7.14
N GLY A 72 2.71 0.48 7.03
CA GLY A 72 2.58 -0.93 6.66
C GLY A 72 3.19 -1.29 5.29
N ILE A 73 3.02 -0.44 4.28
CA ILE A 73 3.64 -0.66 2.95
C ILE A 73 5.15 -0.42 3.02
N GLN A 74 5.57 0.64 3.71
CA GLN A 74 6.99 0.98 3.88
C GLN A 74 7.74 -0.10 4.67
N ALA A 75 7.16 -0.64 5.74
CA ALA A 75 7.73 -1.72 6.55
C ALA A 75 7.90 -3.01 5.73
N GLY A 76 6.92 -3.36 4.89
CA GLY A 76 7.03 -4.49 3.97
C GLY A 76 8.15 -4.31 2.95
N HIS A 77 8.24 -3.13 2.32
CA HIS A 77 9.34 -2.79 1.41
C HIS A 77 10.70 -2.79 2.10
N MET A 78 10.79 -2.27 3.33
CA MET A 78 12.02 -2.24 4.11
C MET A 78 12.48 -3.63 4.53
N SER A 79 11.55 -4.53 4.88
CA SER A 79 11.87 -5.94 5.13
C SER A 79 12.43 -6.61 3.88
N LEU A 80 11.78 -6.45 2.72
CA LEU A 80 12.27 -7.02 1.46
C LEU A 80 13.61 -6.40 1.04
N HIS A 81 13.78 -5.08 1.22
CA HIS A 81 15.02 -4.38 0.93
C HIS A 81 16.16 -4.88 1.83
N ALA A 82 15.92 -5.07 3.13
CA ALA A 82 16.90 -5.64 4.06
C ALA A 82 17.29 -7.07 3.65
N LYS A 83 16.34 -7.92 3.25
CA LYS A 83 16.64 -9.26 2.73
C LYS A 83 17.51 -9.21 1.46
N ASN A 84 17.20 -8.32 0.52
CA ASN A 84 18.02 -8.13 -0.68
C ASN A 84 19.46 -7.70 -0.34
N ILE A 85 19.63 -6.80 0.62
CA ILE A 85 20.96 -6.37 1.09
C ILE A 85 21.70 -7.51 1.80
N ALA A 86 21.00 -8.35 2.57
CA ALA A 86 21.59 -9.55 3.18
C ALA A 86 22.09 -10.53 2.10
N VAL A 87 21.30 -10.77 1.04
CA VAL A 87 21.70 -11.61 -0.10
C VAL A 87 22.92 -11.01 -0.81
N MET A 88 22.95 -9.70 -1.06
CA MET A 88 24.11 -9.00 -1.65
C MET A 88 25.38 -9.11 -0.79
N ALA A 89 25.22 -9.20 0.53
CA ALA A 89 26.34 -9.45 1.45
C ALA A 89 26.80 -10.92 1.47
N GLY A 90 26.08 -11.83 0.81
CA GLY A 90 26.41 -13.25 0.71
C GLY A 90 25.74 -14.15 1.76
N ALA A 91 24.65 -13.69 2.39
CA ALA A 91 23.82 -14.52 3.25
C ALA A 91 23.04 -15.56 2.44
N VAL A 92 22.89 -16.78 2.96
CA VAL A 92 22.16 -17.87 2.30
C VAL A 92 21.21 -18.58 3.26
N GLY A 93 20.10 -19.10 2.75
CA GLY A 93 19.10 -19.82 3.55
C GLY A 93 18.62 -18.98 4.75
N ASP A 94 18.64 -19.58 5.93
CA ASP A 94 18.18 -18.96 7.19
C ASP A 94 19.00 -17.73 7.61
N GLU A 95 20.23 -17.57 7.09
CA GLU A 95 21.07 -16.39 7.37
C GLU A 95 20.43 -15.11 6.83
N ILE A 96 19.66 -15.19 5.74
CA ILE A 96 19.06 -14.03 5.08
C ILE A 96 18.10 -13.34 6.05
N ASP A 97 17.21 -14.11 6.67
CA ASP A 97 16.22 -13.58 7.60
C ASP A 97 16.87 -13.05 8.88
N LEU A 98 17.86 -13.77 9.43
CA LEU A 98 18.60 -13.33 10.63
C LEU A 98 19.35 -12.01 10.42
N VAL A 99 20.04 -11.86 9.28
CA VAL A 99 20.77 -10.63 8.94
C VAL A 99 19.79 -9.50 8.67
N ALA A 100 18.71 -9.75 7.92
CA ALA A 100 17.70 -8.75 7.60
C ALA A 100 16.99 -8.22 8.85
N GLU A 101 16.55 -9.10 9.75
CA GLU A 101 15.90 -8.71 11.01
C GLU A 101 16.81 -7.86 11.88
N ARG A 102 18.10 -8.21 11.96
CA ARG A 102 19.07 -7.45 12.76
C ARG A 102 19.34 -6.07 12.16
N MET A 103 19.47 -5.95 10.83
CA MET A 103 19.59 -4.66 10.16
C MET A 103 18.37 -3.76 10.38
N VAL A 104 17.15 -4.33 10.31
CA VAL A 104 15.90 -3.58 10.56
C VAL A 104 15.84 -3.12 12.02
N ARG A 105 16.19 -3.98 12.97
CA ARG A 105 16.23 -3.66 14.41
C ARG A 105 17.23 -2.54 14.72
N GLU A 106 18.41 -2.59 14.11
CA GLU A 106 19.46 -1.59 14.28
C GLU A 106 19.23 -0.32 13.44
N LYS A 107 18.20 -0.30 12.57
CA LYS A 107 17.87 0.78 11.61
C LYS A 107 19.03 1.16 10.68
N ILE A 108 19.96 0.22 10.41
CA ILE A 108 21.10 0.40 9.51
C ILE A 108 21.03 -0.66 8.42
N ILE A 109 20.49 -0.27 7.26
CA ILE A 109 20.33 -1.17 6.10
C ILE A 109 21.38 -0.79 5.06
N ARG A 110 22.57 -1.38 5.18
CA ARG A 110 23.69 -1.17 4.26
C ARG A 110 24.49 -2.46 4.09
N VAL A 111 25.14 -2.62 2.94
CA VAL A 111 25.88 -3.84 2.58
C VAL A 111 27.08 -4.07 3.50
N ASP A 112 27.77 -3.02 3.93
CA ASP A 112 28.88 -3.10 4.91
C ASP A 112 28.40 -3.66 6.25
N LYS A 113 27.29 -3.12 6.78
CA LYS A 113 26.70 -3.60 8.03
C LYS A 113 26.16 -5.04 7.92
N ALA A 114 25.57 -5.38 6.78
CA ALA A 114 25.11 -6.74 6.50
C ALA A 114 26.24 -7.77 6.54
N LYS A 115 27.42 -7.42 5.99
CA LYS A 115 28.62 -8.28 6.04
C LYS A 115 29.12 -8.48 7.47
N GLU A 116 29.18 -7.41 8.26
CA GLU A 116 29.55 -7.47 9.68
C GLU A 116 28.63 -8.42 10.46
N ILE A 117 27.31 -8.24 10.34
CA ILE A 117 26.31 -9.08 11.00
C ILE A 117 26.44 -10.55 10.56
N LEU A 118 26.62 -10.79 9.26
CA LEU A 118 26.76 -12.14 8.70
C LEU A 118 28.02 -12.85 9.26
N GLU A 119 29.13 -12.14 9.38
CA GLU A 119 30.35 -12.69 9.98
C GLU A 119 30.17 -13.06 11.45
N GLU A 120 29.48 -12.23 12.23
CA GLU A 120 29.17 -12.51 13.63
C GLU A 120 28.32 -13.77 13.77
N ILE A 121 27.25 -13.90 12.98
CA ILE A 121 26.36 -15.07 13.00
C ILE A 121 27.15 -16.35 12.69
N ARG A 122 28.00 -16.32 11.66
CA ARG A 122 28.82 -17.47 11.25
C ARG A 122 29.90 -17.83 12.28
N LYS A 123 30.47 -16.85 12.99
CA LYS A 123 31.43 -17.10 14.09
C LYS A 123 30.75 -17.79 15.27
N THR A 124 29.58 -17.33 15.68
CA THR A 124 28.81 -17.93 16.78
C THR A 124 28.33 -19.35 16.44
N GLY A 125 27.89 -19.58 15.21
CA GLY A 125 27.49 -20.91 14.73
C GLY A 125 28.64 -21.93 14.67
N LYS A 126 29.87 -21.48 14.40
CA LYS A 126 31.07 -22.33 14.47
C LYS A 126 31.47 -22.69 15.90
N SER A 127 31.26 -21.78 16.85
CA SER A 127 31.57 -22.04 18.26
C SER A 127 30.61 -23.04 18.90
N SER A 128 29.35 -23.11 18.45
CA SER A 128 28.34 -24.06 18.94
C SER A 128 28.49 -25.49 18.42
N LYS A 129 29.22 -25.72 17.31
CA LYS A 129 29.49 -27.07 16.76
C LYS A 129 30.80 -27.69 17.26
N ALA A 130 31.59 -26.95 18.03
CA ALA A 130 32.87 -27.39 18.57
C ALA A 130 32.78 -27.90 20.03
N THR A 131 31.56 -28.07 20.56
CA THR A 131 31.26 -28.70 21.86
C THR A 131 30.33 -29.88 21.62
#